data_AF-O27325-F1
#
_entry.id   AF-O27325-F1
#
_cell.length_a   1.000
_cell.length_b   1.000
_cell.length_c   1.000
_cell.angle_alpha   90.00
_cell.angle_beta   90.00
_cell.angle_gamma   90.00
#
_symmetry.space_group_name_H-M   'P 1'
#
loop_
_entity.id
_entity.type
_entity.pdbx_description
1 polymer ?
#
loop_
_entity_poly.entity_id
_entity_poly.type
_entity_poly.pdbx_seq_one_letter_code
_entity_poly.pdbx_strand_id
1 'polypeptide(L)' 'MPPQRNPMETIQYVPISIIYYALAALTALIVYGIVGSIYIMGLDFYNAVYFTIITIATVVTGI' A
#
# COMPACT_ATOMS: atom_id res chain seq x y z
N MET A 1 16.87 44.65 -6.66
CA MET A 1 15.87 43.64 -7.05
C MET A 1 16.19 42.36 -6.33
N PRO A 2 15.30 41.82 -5.47
CA PRO A 2 15.51 40.48 -4.93
C PRO A 2 15.38 39.45 -6.06
N PRO A 3 16.16 38.36 -6.04
CA PRO A 3 16.15 37.35 -7.07
C PRO A 3 14.77 36.68 -7.14
N GLN A 4 14.20 36.62 -8.34
CA GLN A 4 12.96 35.91 -8.64
C GLN A 4 13.17 34.42 -8.34
N ARG A 5 12.46 33.86 -7.35
CA ARG A 5 12.39 32.41 -7.14
C ARG A 5 11.73 31.82 -8.38
N ASN A 6 12.53 31.18 -9.24
CA ASN A 6 12.01 30.43 -10.37
C ASN A 6 11.10 29.31 -9.84
N PRO A 7 9.81 29.30 -10.22
CA PRO A 7 8.83 28.31 -9.78
C PRO A 7 8.99 27.00 -10.55
N MET A 8 10.22 26.56 -10.81
CA MET A 8 10.47 25.13 -11.00
C MET A 8 10.18 24.53 -9.62
N GLU A 9 8.92 24.38 -9.18
CA GLU A 9 8.13 23.18 -9.52
C GLU A 9 9.11 22.04 -9.72
N THR A 10 9.68 21.62 -8.59
CA THR A 10 10.20 20.28 -8.43
C THR A 10 9.03 19.35 -8.66
N ILE A 11 8.68 19.11 -9.93
CA ILE A 11 7.82 18.01 -10.32
C ILE A 11 8.61 16.78 -9.91
N GLN A 12 8.25 16.24 -8.75
CA GLN A 12 8.81 14.99 -8.27
C GLN A 12 8.45 13.93 -9.30
N TYR A 13 9.40 13.65 -10.20
CA TYR A 13 9.24 12.64 -11.22
C TYR A 13 9.23 11.29 -10.52
N VAL A 14 8.02 10.75 -10.30
CA VAL A 14 7.84 9.38 -9.79
C VAL A 14 7.94 8.45 -10.98
N PRO A 15 9.04 7.68 -11.13
CA PRO A 15 9.14 6.74 -12.23
C PRO A 15 8.03 5.69 -12.14
N ILE A 16 7.46 5.34 -13.30
CA ILE A 16 6.37 4.34 -13.43
C ILE A 16 6.76 2.99 -12.82
N SER A 17 8.06 2.68 -12.74
CA SER A 17 8.58 1.49 -12.04
C SER A 17 8.07 1.36 -10.61
N ILE A 18 7.87 2.46 -9.89
CA ILE A 18 7.35 2.48 -8.51
C ILE A 18 5.94 1.89 -8.44
N ILE A 19 5.12 2.08 -9.48
CA ILE A 19 3.76 1.52 -9.53
C ILE A 19 3.81 -0.01 -9.57
N TYR A 20 4.74 -0.59 -10.34
CA TYR A 20 4.90 -2.05 -10.39
C TYR A 20 5.37 -2.62 -9.06
N TYR A 21 6.29 -1.95 -8.37
CA TYR A 21 6.72 -2.35 -7.03
C TYR A 21 5.58 -2.24 -6.02
N ALA A 22 4.78 -1.17 -6.08
CA ALA A 22 3.62 -0.99 -5.21
C ALA A 22 2.55 -2.08 -5.45
N LEU A 23 2.27 -2.41 -6.70
CA LEU A 23 1.36 -3.51 -7.05
C LEU A 23 1.89 -4.86 -6.55
N ALA A 24 3.17 -5.15 -6.76
CA ALA A 24 3.78 -6.39 -6.28
C ALA A 24 3.72 -6.50 -4.75
N ALA A 25 4.02 -5.41 -4.04
CA ALA A 25 3.92 -5.36 -2.58
C ALA A 25 2.48 -5.55 -2.10
N LEU A 26 1.51 -4.91 -2.76
CA LEU A 26 0.09 -5.07 -2.44
C LEU A 26 -0.38 -6.52 -2.65
N THR A 27 -0.01 -7.16 -3.76
CA THR A 27 -0.34 -8.55 -4.03
C THR A 27 0.25 -9.48 -2.97
N ALA A 28 1.52 -9.29 -2.62
CA ALA A 28 2.17 -10.07 -1.56
C ALA A 28 1.46 -9.89 -0.22
N LEU A 29 1.07 -8.65 0.13
CA LEU A 29 0.36 -8.33 1.36
C LEU A 29 -1.02 -8.99 1.42
N ILE A 30 -1.78 -8.98 0.33
CA ILE A 30 -3.09 -9.64 0.25
C ILE A 30 -2.95 -11.15 0.43
N VAL A 31 -2.02 -11.78 -0.31
CA VAL A 31 -1.79 -13.23 -0.20
C VAL A 31 -1.37 -13.61 1.21
N TYR A 32 -0.40 -12.89 1.78
CA TYR A 32 0.07 -13.14 3.14
C TYR A 32 -1.02 -12.90 4.18
N GLY A 33 -1.82 -11.84 4.04
CA GLY A 33 -2.93 -11.54 4.95
C GLY A 33 -3.96 -12.66 4.97
N ILE A 34 -4.40 -13.11 3.79
CA ILE A 34 -5.42 -14.17 3.69
C ILE A 34 -4.86 -15.51 4.21
N VAL A 35 -3.64 -15.89 3.80
CA VAL A 35 -3.00 -17.14 4.25
C VAL A 35 -2.76 -17.09 5.77
N GLY A 36 -2.21 -16.01 6.30
CA GLY A 36 -1.99 -15.84 7.73
C GLY A 36 -3.30 -15.91 8.53
N SER A 37 -4.35 -15.23 8.08
CA SER A 37 -5.66 -15.29 8.73
C SER A 37 -6.27 -16.69 8.73
N ILE A 38 -6.15 -17.45 7.64
CA ILE A 38 -6.71 -18.80 7.58
C ILE A 38 -5.87 -19.79 8.39
N TYR A 39 -4.55 -19.83 8.17
CA TYR A 39 -3.71 -20.90 8.73
C TYR A 39 -3.16 -20.60 10.13
N ILE A 40 -2.99 -19.33 10.50
CA ILE A 40 -2.45 -18.94 11.81
C ILE A 40 -3.59 -18.57 12.75
N MET A 41 -4.57 -17.79 12.28
CA MET A 41 -5.68 -17.32 13.12
C MET A 41 -6.90 -18.24 13.08
N GLY A 42 -6.94 -19.21 12.16
CA GLY A 42 -8.05 -20.16 12.05
C GLY A 42 -9.36 -19.52 11.58
N LEU A 43 -9.29 -18.40 10.85
CA LEU A 43 -10.46 -17.69 10.35
C LEU A 43 -11.01 -18.37 9.09
N ASP A 44 -12.33 -18.45 8.98
CA ASP A 44 -13.00 -18.79 7.73
C ASP A 44 -12.63 -17.79 6.64
N PHE A 45 -12.67 -18.24 5.38
CA PHE A 45 -12.26 -17.44 4.22
C PHE A 45 -12.90 -16.04 4.18
N TYR A 46 -14.21 -15.94 4.49
CA TYR A 46 -14.91 -14.66 4.48
C TYR A 46 -14.37 -13.68 5.54
N ASN A 47 -14.10 -14.19 6.74
CA ASN A 47 -13.54 -13.40 7.84
C ASN A 47 -12.07 -13.05 7.59
N ALA A 48 -11.31 -13.96 6.97
CA ALA A 48 -9.93 -13.72 6.57
C ALA A 48 -9.81 -12.59 5.54
N VAL A 49 -10.69 -12.55 4.54
CA VAL A 49 -10.76 -11.46 3.56
C VAL A 49 -11.12 -10.15 4.23
N TYR A 50 -12.14 -10.14 5.10
CA TYR A 50 -12.54 -8.94 5.85
C TYR A 50 -11.39 -8.37 6.70
N PHE A 51 -10.72 -9.24 7.45
CA PHE A 51 -9.56 -8.85 8.28
C PHE A 51 -8.41 -8.29 7.43
N THR A 52 -8.11 -8.95 6.31
CA THR A 52 -7.05 -8.52 5.40
C THR A 52 -7.33 -7.14 4.81
N ILE A 53 -8.57 -6.87 4.39
CA ILE A 53 -8.98 -5.56 3.84
C ILE A 53 -8.82 -4.46 4.90
N ILE A 54 -9.28 -4.69 6.13
CA ILE A 54 -9.14 -3.73 7.23
C ILE A 54 -7.66 -3.46 7.51
N THR A 55 -6.83 -4.49 7.55
CA THR A 55 -5.39 -4.35 7.79
C THR A 55 -4.71 -3.52 6.71
N ILE A 56 -5.02 -3.75 5.44
CA ILE A 56 -4.48 -2.95 4.33
C ILE A 56 -4.95 -1.50 4.46
N ALA A 57 -6.23 -1.26 4.75
CA ALA A 57 -6.76 0.07 4.96
C ALA A 57 -6.02 0.79 6.10
N THR A 58 -5.77 0.13 7.24
CA THR A 58 -5.01 0.70 8.35
C THR A 58 -3.58 1.06 7.95
N VAL A 59 -2.87 0.16 7.26
CA VAL A 59 -1.48 0.41 6.81
C VAL A 59 -1.40 1.58 5.84
N VAL A 60 -2.38 1.72 4.93
CA VAL A 60 -2.43 2.82 3.96
C VAL A 60 -2.82 4.14 4.61
N THR A 61 -3.76 4.12 5.56
CA THR A 61 -4.28 5.34 6.20
C THR A 61 -3.40 5.81 7.37
N GLY A 62 -2.56 4.93 7.93
CA GLY A 62 -1.59 5.28 8.98
C GLY A 62 -2.23 5.79 10.27
N ILE A 63 -3.39 5.24 10.66
CA ILE A 63 -4.07 5.50 11.95
C ILE A 63 -3.84 4.29 12.86
#